data_AF-A0A1I1HVF1-F1
#
_entry.id   AF-A0A1I1HVF1-F1
#
_cell.length_a   1.000
_cell.length_b   1.000
_cell.length_c   1.000
_cell.angle_alpha   90.00
_cell.angle_beta   90.00
_cell.angle_gamma   90.00
#
_symmetry.space_group_name_H-M   'P 1'
#
loop_
_entity.id
_entity.type
_entity.pdbx_description
1 polymer ?
#
loop_
_entity_poly.entity_id
_entity_poly.type
_entity_poly.pdbx_seq_one_letter_code
_entity_poly.pdbx_strand_id
1 'polypeptide(L)'
;MKKSLLLLALALGVSVSTYAQKAPKKGKKEVKKEVAAAPAVQGPSFEWEATNFDFGKIEQGKPQSHVFNFKNNGSEPIVITNAQASCGCTTPEWTKEPIAPGKSGFIKATYNAGSVGAFNKTVTVTANVPNSPVILTIKGEVLTKPAAPLAEPAK
;
A
#
# COMPACT_ATOMS: atom_id res chain seq x y z
N MET A 1 -41.85 44.77 34.30
CA MET A 1 -42.91 45.22 33.37
C MET A 1 -42.70 46.70 33.04
N LYS A 2 -42.95 47.10 31.78
CA LYS A 2 -42.77 48.42 31.09
C LYS A 2 -41.58 48.39 30.12
N LYS A 3 -41.72 47.79 28.93
CA LYS A 3 -42.25 48.34 27.65
C LYS A 3 -41.40 49.53 27.16
N SER A 4 -40.41 49.28 26.29
CA SER A 4 -40.44 49.39 24.80
C SER A 4 -40.31 50.83 24.28
N LEU A 5 -39.27 51.12 23.47
CA LEU A 5 -39.39 51.87 22.21
C LEU A 5 -38.11 51.78 21.36
N LEU A 6 -38.29 51.37 20.10
CA LEU A 6 -37.32 51.46 19.02
C LEU A 6 -37.04 52.92 18.65
N LEU A 7 -35.79 53.23 18.27
CA LEU A 7 -35.51 54.27 17.27
C LEU A 7 -34.41 53.83 16.31
N LEU A 8 -34.76 54.00 15.04
CA LEU A 8 -34.09 53.65 13.80
C LEU A 8 -33.09 54.77 13.45
N ALA A 9 -31.83 54.44 13.18
CA ALA A 9 -30.89 55.37 12.56
C ALA A 9 -30.31 54.73 11.30
N LEU A 10 -30.87 55.16 10.17
CA LEU A 10 -30.48 54.83 8.81
C LEU A 10 -29.31 55.73 8.39
N ALA A 11 -28.14 55.17 8.13
CA ALA A 11 -27.04 55.89 7.47
C ALA A 11 -26.65 55.15 6.18
N LEU A 12 -27.03 55.75 5.06
CA LEU A 12 -26.68 55.36 3.71
C LEU A 12 -25.22 55.71 3.43
N GLY A 13 -24.40 54.69 3.17
CA GLY A 13 -23.07 54.84 2.57
C GLY A 13 -22.98 53.93 1.35
N VAL A 14 -23.19 54.50 0.16
CA VAL A 14 -23.03 53.81 -1.12
C VAL A 14 -21.59 54.01 -1.59
N SER A 15 -20.83 52.93 -1.69
CA SER A 15 -19.64 52.87 -2.54
C SER A 15 -19.69 51.58 -3.35
N VAL A 16 -20.05 51.77 -4.63
CA VAL A 16 -19.99 50.77 -5.68
C VAL A 16 -18.53 50.51 -6.00
N SER A 17 -18.07 49.28 -5.81
CA SER A 17 -16.89 48.77 -6.49
C SER A 17 -17.28 47.48 -7.20
N THR A 18 -17.66 47.64 -8.46
CA THR A 18 -17.74 46.56 -9.44
C THR A 18 -16.32 46.23 -9.91
N TYR A 19 -15.87 44.98 -9.76
CA TYR A 19 -15.21 44.26 -10.86
C TYR A 19 -15.04 42.76 -10.57
N ALA A 20 -15.43 41.98 -11.58
CA ALA A 20 -15.02 40.60 -11.92
C ALA A 20 -15.52 39.42 -11.05
N GLN A 21 -16.62 38.83 -11.53
CA GLN A 21 -16.98 37.44 -11.30
C GLN A 21 -15.91 36.48 -11.83
N LYS A 22 -15.40 35.61 -10.96
CA LYS A 22 -14.96 34.26 -11.37
C LYS A 22 -15.25 33.25 -10.26
N ALA A 23 -16.46 32.72 -10.29
CA ALA A 23 -16.76 31.35 -9.88
C ALA A 23 -17.13 30.59 -11.18
N PRO A 24 -16.95 29.26 -11.29
CA PRO A 24 -16.99 28.30 -10.18
C PRO A 24 -15.87 27.25 -10.23
N LYS A 25 -15.63 26.59 -9.09
CA LYS A 25 -15.79 25.14 -8.98
C LYS A 25 -15.70 24.69 -7.53
N LYS A 26 -16.81 24.08 -7.10
CA LYS A 26 -16.91 23.17 -5.96
C LYS A 26 -15.68 22.27 -5.92
N GLY A 27 -15.03 22.28 -4.77
CA GLY A 27 -14.06 21.29 -4.37
C GLY A 27 -14.04 21.28 -2.85
N LYS A 28 -15.11 20.74 -2.25
CA LYS A 28 -14.98 20.16 -0.91
C LYS A 28 -13.82 19.18 -1.02
N LYS A 29 -12.64 19.54 -0.51
CA LYS A 29 -11.76 18.53 0.04
C LYS A 29 -12.46 18.06 1.31
N GLU A 30 -13.33 17.06 1.13
CA GLU A 30 -13.55 16.09 2.18
C GLU A 30 -12.16 15.58 2.55
N VAL A 31 -11.62 16.11 3.64
CA VAL A 31 -10.68 15.36 4.45
C VAL A 31 -11.48 14.13 4.85
N LYS A 32 -11.31 13.04 4.10
CA LYS A 32 -11.69 11.72 4.54
C LYS A 32 -10.91 11.52 5.83
N LYS A 33 -11.56 11.85 6.94
CA LYS A 33 -11.18 11.37 8.27
C LYS A 33 -11.24 9.86 8.10
N GLU A 34 -10.10 9.27 7.76
CA GLU A 34 -9.87 7.87 7.90
C GLU A 34 -10.07 7.61 9.39
N VAL A 35 -11.30 7.24 9.73
CA VAL A 35 -11.63 6.75 11.05
C VAL A 35 -10.82 5.47 11.14
N ALA A 36 -9.63 5.57 11.75
CA ALA A 36 -8.83 4.42 12.08
C ALA A 36 -9.76 3.47 12.84
N ALA A 37 -10.17 2.39 12.17
CA ALA A 37 -11.02 1.38 12.78
C ALA A 37 -10.33 0.94 14.07
N ALA A 38 -11.06 1.01 15.19
CA ALA A 38 -10.58 0.51 16.47
C ALA A 38 -10.10 -0.94 16.29
N PRO A 39 -9.01 -1.35 16.95
CA PRO A 39 -8.47 -2.69 16.79
C PRO A 39 -9.51 -3.73 17.23
N ALA A 40 -9.78 -4.69 16.36
CA ALA A 40 -10.82 -5.70 16.57
C ALA A 40 -10.30 -6.94 17.31
N VAL A 41 -8.97 -7.07 17.43
CA VAL A 41 -8.28 -8.23 18.01
C VAL A 41 -7.40 -7.78 19.18
N GLN A 42 -7.40 -8.53 20.28
CA GLN A 42 -6.48 -8.28 21.41
C GLN A 42 -5.07 -8.77 21.06
N GLY A 43 -4.05 -7.99 21.40
CA GLY A 43 -2.65 -8.29 21.07
C GLY A 43 -2.29 -7.92 19.62
N PRO A 44 -1.08 -8.28 19.14
CA PRO A 44 -0.62 -7.99 17.79
C PRO A 44 -1.25 -8.96 16.77
N SER A 45 -1.79 -8.44 15.67
CA SER A 45 -2.51 -9.26 14.68
C SER A 45 -2.42 -8.68 13.26
N PHE A 46 -2.13 -9.54 12.29
CA PHE A 46 -2.13 -9.19 10.87
C PHE A 46 -3.52 -9.29 10.25
N GLU A 47 -3.84 -8.31 9.39
CA GLU A 47 -4.90 -8.39 8.39
C GLU A 47 -4.25 -8.22 7.01
N TRP A 48 -4.04 -9.32 6.29
CA TRP A 48 -3.39 -9.32 4.97
C TRP A 48 -4.38 -9.01 3.86
N GLU A 49 -3.96 -8.22 2.87
CA GLU A 49 -4.72 -8.05 1.62
C GLU A 49 -4.70 -9.33 0.79
N ALA A 50 -3.53 -9.96 0.69
CA ALA A 50 -3.32 -11.25 0.07
C ALA A 50 -2.03 -11.89 0.63
N THR A 51 -1.96 -13.22 0.55
CA THR A 51 -0.76 -14.00 0.92
C THR A 51 -0.22 -14.83 -0.24
N ASN A 52 -0.85 -14.76 -1.42
CA ASN A 52 -0.42 -15.42 -2.64
C ASN A 52 -0.47 -14.45 -3.81
N PHE A 53 0.55 -14.47 -4.67
CA PHE A 53 0.59 -13.70 -5.90
C PHE A 53 1.09 -14.54 -7.07
N ASP A 54 0.43 -14.41 -8.23
CA ASP A 54 0.83 -15.03 -9.48
C ASP A 54 1.35 -13.96 -10.44
N PHE A 55 2.63 -14.03 -10.80
CA PHE A 55 3.21 -13.17 -11.82
C PHE A 55 2.75 -13.54 -13.24
N GLY A 56 2.10 -14.69 -13.42
CA GLY A 56 1.81 -15.24 -14.73
C GLY A 56 3.11 -15.56 -15.46
N LYS A 57 3.21 -15.11 -16.72
CA LYS A 57 4.38 -15.33 -17.57
C LYS A 57 5.31 -14.13 -17.50
N ILE A 58 6.57 -14.36 -17.14
CA ILE A 58 7.60 -13.33 -17.01
C ILE A 58 8.83 -13.69 -17.84
N GLU A 59 9.63 -12.69 -18.22
CA GLU A 59 10.82 -12.91 -19.03
C GLU A 59 12.02 -13.34 -18.18
N GLN A 60 12.80 -14.29 -18.69
CA GLN A 60 14.06 -14.69 -18.07
C GLN A 60 15.03 -13.51 -17.90
N GLY A 61 15.66 -13.45 -16.72
CA GLY A 61 16.67 -12.45 -16.40
C GLY A 61 16.12 -11.05 -16.11
N LYS A 62 14.79 -10.87 -16.10
CA LYS A 62 14.14 -9.65 -15.62
C LYS A 62 13.56 -9.90 -14.23
N PRO A 63 14.14 -9.33 -13.15
CA PRO A 63 13.58 -9.46 -11.82
C PRO A 63 12.15 -8.91 -11.76
N GLN A 64 11.30 -9.56 -10.97
CA GLN A 64 9.92 -9.14 -10.73
C GLN A 64 9.65 -9.06 -9.24
N SER A 65 8.88 -8.06 -8.83
CA SER A 65 8.60 -7.80 -7.41
C SER A 65 7.10 -7.72 -7.16
N HIS A 66 6.67 -8.25 -6.01
CA HIS A 66 5.32 -8.05 -5.50
C HIS A 66 5.39 -7.59 -4.04
N VAL A 67 4.47 -6.71 -3.66
CA VAL A 67 4.37 -6.14 -2.31
C VAL A 67 3.10 -6.70 -1.67
N PHE A 68 3.28 -7.53 -0.64
CA PHE A 68 2.20 -7.99 0.21
C PHE A 68 1.97 -6.95 1.31
N ASN A 69 0.86 -6.23 1.22
CA ASN A 69 0.45 -5.29 2.25
C ASN A 69 -0.38 -5.99 3.33
N PHE A 70 -0.23 -5.48 4.54
CA PHE A 70 -1.08 -5.85 5.66
C PHE A 70 -1.38 -4.63 6.52
N LYS A 71 -2.45 -4.74 7.30
CA LYS A 71 -2.78 -3.82 8.37
C LYS A 71 -2.62 -4.52 9.72
N ASN A 72 -2.19 -3.79 10.74
CA ASN A 72 -2.32 -4.24 12.11
C ASN A 72 -3.76 -4.01 12.58
N ASN A 73 -4.57 -5.07 12.64
CA ASN A 73 -5.93 -5.03 13.16
C ASN A 73 -6.02 -5.39 14.66
N GLY A 74 -4.85 -5.59 15.28
CA GLY A 74 -4.68 -5.87 16.70
C GLY A 74 -4.47 -4.63 17.56
N SER A 75 -4.56 -4.80 18.88
CA SER A 75 -4.43 -3.72 19.88
C SER A 75 -3.00 -3.41 20.29
N GLU A 76 -2.02 -4.21 19.87
CA GLU A 76 -0.60 -4.02 20.18
C GLU A 76 0.26 -3.93 18.91
N PRO A 77 1.45 -3.30 18.95
CA PRO A 77 2.33 -3.22 17.79
C PRO A 77 2.81 -4.59 17.29
N ILE A 78 2.82 -4.76 15.96
CA ILE A 78 3.46 -5.90 15.32
C ILE A 78 4.95 -5.61 15.14
N VAL A 79 5.78 -6.58 15.45
CA VAL A 79 7.23 -6.57 15.22
C VAL A 79 7.58 -7.78 14.37
N ILE A 80 8.06 -7.53 13.15
CA ILE A 80 8.57 -8.57 12.26
C ILE A 80 10.05 -8.78 12.58
N THR A 81 10.39 -9.95 13.10
CA THR A 81 11.75 -10.31 13.48
C THR A 81 12.54 -10.91 12.32
N ASN A 82 11.86 -11.58 11.38
CA ASN A 82 12.50 -12.18 10.23
C ASN A 82 11.56 -12.28 9.03
N ALA A 83 12.12 -12.18 7.82
CA ALA A 83 11.48 -12.60 6.58
C ALA A 83 12.50 -13.38 5.76
N GLN A 84 12.27 -14.69 5.61
CA GLN A 84 13.21 -15.61 4.98
C GLN A 84 12.62 -16.20 3.70
N ALA A 85 13.32 -16.02 2.58
CA ALA A 85 12.96 -16.68 1.33
C ALA A 85 13.36 -18.16 1.32
N SER A 86 12.61 -18.99 0.60
CA SER A 86 12.91 -20.42 0.43
C SER A 86 14.07 -20.74 -0.53
N CYS A 87 14.55 -19.76 -1.29
CA CYS A 87 15.72 -19.88 -2.18
C CYS A 87 16.50 -18.56 -2.21
N GLY A 88 17.78 -18.60 -2.57
CA GLY A 88 18.58 -17.40 -2.89
C GLY A 88 18.11 -16.65 -4.15
N CYS A 89 17.16 -17.22 -4.90
CA CYS A 89 16.54 -16.61 -6.07
C CYS A 89 15.44 -15.59 -5.74
N THR A 90 15.04 -15.50 -4.46
CA THR A 90 14.04 -14.56 -3.97
C THR A 90 14.61 -13.72 -2.85
N THR A 91 14.44 -12.41 -2.91
CA THR A 91 14.94 -11.46 -1.93
C THR A 91 13.76 -10.74 -1.25
N PRO A 92 13.61 -10.90 0.09
CA PRO A 92 12.59 -10.18 0.85
C PRO A 92 13.09 -8.80 1.32
N GLU A 93 12.19 -7.81 1.33
CA GLU A 93 12.34 -6.51 1.98
C GLU A 93 11.06 -6.24 2.78
N TRP A 94 11.15 -5.63 3.96
CA TRP A 94 9.97 -5.44 4.81
C TRP A 94 10.09 -4.22 5.72
N THR A 95 8.95 -3.78 6.24
CA THR A 95 8.87 -2.76 7.31
C THR A 95 9.63 -3.24 8.55
N LYS A 96 10.66 -2.49 8.97
CA LYS A 96 11.54 -2.86 10.09
C LYS A 96 11.07 -2.26 11.41
N GLU A 97 10.37 -1.13 11.34
CA GLU A 97 9.81 -0.48 12.50
C GLU A 97 8.58 -1.25 13.02
N PRO A 98 8.30 -1.19 14.34
CA PRO A 98 7.05 -1.71 14.88
C PRO A 98 5.82 -1.06 14.22
N ILE A 99 4.88 -1.89 13.76
CA ILE A 99 3.65 -1.45 13.10
C ILE A 99 2.56 -1.28 14.15
N ALA A 100 2.27 -0.03 14.51
CA ALA A 100 1.27 0.32 15.52
C ALA A 100 -0.17 -0.12 15.13
N PRO A 101 -1.10 -0.26 16.09
CA PRO A 101 -2.51 -0.55 15.83
C PRO A 101 -3.13 0.35 14.77
N GLY A 102 -3.84 -0.25 13.82
CA GLY A 102 -4.50 0.43 12.71
C GLY A 102 -3.55 0.94 11.61
N LYS A 103 -2.23 0.76 11.75
CA LYS A 103 -1.25 1.11 10.71
C LYS A 103 -0.97 -0.06 9.78
N SER A 104 -0.47 0.26 8.60
CA SER A 104 -0.11 -0.73 7.59
C SER A 104 1.41 -0.92 7.52
N GLY A 105 1.81 -2.12 7.14
CA GLY A 105 3.18 -2.48 6.80
C GLY A 105 3.21 -3.33 5.54
N PHE A 106 4.41 -3.74 5.12
CA PHE A 106 4.58 -4.51 3.90
C PHE A 106 5.69 -5.56 4.00
N ILE A 107 5.56 -6.59 3.17
CA ILE A 107 6.64 -7.50 2.76
C ILE A 107 6.73 -7.46 1.23
N LYS A 108 7.87 -7.07 0.68
CA LYS A 108 8.16 -7.11 -0.75
C LYS A 108 9.01 -8.34 -1.05
N ALA A 109 8.55 -9.19 -1.97
CA ALA A 109 9.31 -10.32 -2.49
C ALA A 109 9.77 -10.01 -3.91
N THR A 110 11.09 -10.07 -4.15
CA THR A 110 11.69 -9.89 -5.48
C THR A 110 12.27 -11.20 -5.97
N TYR A 111 11.76 -11.71 -7.10
CA TYR A 111 12.26 -12.92 -7.75
C TYR A 111 13.15 -12.57 -8.93
N ASN A 112 14.33 -13.17 -9.04
CA ASN A 112 15.33 -12.83 -10.05
C ASN A 112 15.12 -13.48 -11.43
N ALA A 113 14.19 -14.43 -11.57
CA ALA A 113 13.83 -15.10 -12.83
C ALA A 113 15.02 -15.66 -13.63
N GLY A 114 16.05 -16.20 -12.95
CA GLY A 114 17.24 -16.72 -13.63
C GLY A 114 17.02 -18.04 -14.39
N SER A 115 16.04 -18.84 -13.96
CA SER A 115 15.76 -20.18 -14.53
C SER A 115 14.41 -20.19 -15.24
N VAL A 116 14.39 -20.74 -16.46
CA VAL A 116 13.18 -20.94 -17.27
C VAL A 116 12.27 -21.99 -16.63
N GLY A 117 10.97 -21.84 -16.81
CA GLY A 117 9.93 -22.77 -16.36
C GLY A 117 9.10 -22.25 -15.20
N ALA A 118 8.19 -23.09 -14.72
CA ALA A 118 7.30 -22.76 -13.61
C ALA A 118 8.07 -22.62 -12.30
N PHE A 119 7.67 -21.65 -11.47
CA PHE A 119 8.18 -21.47 -10.13
C PHE A 119 7.06 -21.28 -9.11
N ASN A 120 7.32 -21.73 -7.89
CA ASN A 120 6.51 -21.48 -6.70
C ASN A 120 7.49 -21.29 -5.54
N LYS A 121 7.58 -20.06 -5.03
CA LYS A 121 8.54 -19.64 -4.00
C LYS A 121 7.79 -19.02 -2.83
N THR A 122 8.40 -19.13 -1.66
CA THR A 122 7.79 -18.68 -0.42
C THR A 122 8.71 -17.73 0.34
N VAL A 123 8.09 -16.82 1.09
CA VAL A 123 8.73 -15.99 2.10
C VAL A 123 8.06 -16.30 3.43
N THR A 124 8.83 -16.84 4.37
CA THR A 124 8.40 -17.14 5.74
C THR A 124 8.63 -15.92 6.61
N VAL A 125 7.55 -15.33 7.12
CA VAL A 125 7.56 -14.13 7.95
C VAL A 125 7.38 -14.53 9.41
N THR A 126 8.39 -14.26 10.24
CA THR A 126 8.33 -14.45 11.69
C THR A 126 8.05 -13.12 12.36
N ALA A 127 7.01 -13.07 13.19
CA ALA A 127 6.63 -11.90 13.97
C ALA A 127 6.13 -12.29 15.37
N ASN A 128 5.90 -11.31 16.23
CA ASN A 128 5.33 -11.47 17.58
C ASN A 128 3.81 -11.71 17.60
N VAL A 129 3.22 -12.27 16.54
CA VAL A 129 1.78 -12.56 16.47
C VAL A 129 1.50 -14.02 16.84
N PRO A 130 0.31 -14.37 17.37
CA PRO A 130 -0.03 -15.77 17.72
C PRO A 130 0.05 -16.76 16.56
N ASN A 131 -0.24 -16.30 15.33
CA ASN A 131 -0.24 -17.13 14.11
C ASN A 131 1.09 -17.05 13.34
N SER A 132 2.21 -16.89 14.06
CA SER A 132 3.56 -16.82 13.49
C SER A 132 4.17 -18.22 13.40
N PRO A 133 4.88 -18.58 12.31
CA PRO A 133 5.17 -17.73 11.15
C PRO A 133 4.03 -17.69 10.12
N VAL A 134 3.98 -16.62 9.34
CA VAL A 134 3.08 -16.45 8.19
C VAL A 134 3.85 -16.79 6.90
N ILE A 135 3.22 -17.53 5.98
CA ILE A 135 3.82 -17.90 4.69
C ILE A 135 3.21 -17.04 3.58
N LEU A 136 4.06 -16.31 2.85
CA LEU A 136 3.70 -15.59 1.64
C LEU A 136 4.21 -16.35 0.42
N THR A 137 3.42 -16.45 -0.64
CA THR A 137 3.74 -17.24 -1.83
C THR A 137 3.75 -16.39 -3.08
N ILE A 138 4.80 -16.53 -3.89
CA ILE A 138 4.85 -16.02 -5.26
C ILE A 138 4.99 -17.19 -6.22
N LYS A 139 4.29 -17.12 -7.35
CA LYS A 139 4.35 -18.14 -8.41
C LYS A 139 4.32 -17.50 -9.79
N GLY A 140 4.61 -18.30 -10.80
CA GLY A 140 4.55 -17.90 -12.21
C GLY A 140 5.34 -18.86 -13.09
N GLU A 141 5.61 -18.42 -14.31
CA GLU A 141 6.38 -19.14 -15.32
C GLU A 141 7.38 -18.20 -15.99
N VAL A 142 8.66 -18.57 -15.97
CA VAL A 142 9.71 -17.83 -16.67
C VAL A 142 9.80 -18.34 -18.10
N LEU A 143 9.59 -17.45 -19.08
CA LEU A 143 9.79 -17.73 -20.50
C LEU A 143 11.23 -17.42 -20.92
N THR A 144 11.74 -18.17 -21.88
CA THR A 144 13.01 -17.85 -22.54
C THR A 144 12.93 -16.44 -23.13
N LYS A 145 13.99 -15.65 -22.95
CA LYS A 145 14.17 -14.43 -23.72
C LYS A 145 14.21 -14.83 -25.21
N PRO A 146 13.40 -14.22 -26.10
CA PRO A 146 13.57 -14.44 -27.53
C PRO A 146 15.03 -14.14 -27.89
N ALA A 147 15.71 -15.10 -28.52
CA ALA A 147 17.07 -14.87 -29.00
C ALA A 147 17.04 -13.61 -29.87
N ALA A 148 17.93 -12.64 -29.58
CA ALA A 148 18.14 -11.56 -30.51
C ALA A 148 18.45 -12.19 -31.89
N PRO A 149 17.88 -11.69 -33.00
CA PRO A 149 18.20 -12.22 -34.31
C PRO A 149 19.71 -12.27 -34.44
N LEU A 150 20.25 -13.47 -34.71
CA LEU A 150 21.67 -13.63 -35.01
C LEU A 150 21.96 -12.64 -36.13
N ALA A 151 22.76 -11.62 -35.87
CA ALA A 151 23.22 -10.72 -36.91
C ALA A 151 23.85 -11.60 -38.00
N GLU A 152 23.24 -11.61 -39.20
CA GLU A 152 23.81 -12.31 -40.34
C GLU A 152 25.25 -11.83 -40.52
N PRO A 153 26.23 -12.74 -40.71
CA PRO A 153 27.58 -12.33 -40.99
C PRO A 153 27.57 -11.48 -42.26
N ALA A 154 28.06 -10.24 -42.16
CA ALA A 154 28.23 -9.37 -43.30
C ALA A 154 29.09 -10.10 -44.35
N LYS A 155 28.54 -10.18 -45.56
CA LYS A 155 29.13 -10.85 -46.72
C LYS A 155 30.43 -10.20 -47.17
#